data_AF-A0A928K206-F1
#
_entry.id   AF-A0A928K206-F1
#
_cell.length_a   1.000
_cell.length_b   1.000
_cell.length_c   1.000
_cell.angle_alpha   90.00
_cell.angle_beta   90.00
_cell.angle_gamma   90.00
#
_symmetry.space_group_name_H-M   'P 1'
#
loop_
_entity.id
_entity.type
_entity.pdbx_description
1 polymer ?
#
loop_
_entity_poly.entity_id
_entity_poly.type
_entity_poly.pdbx_seq_one_letter_code
_entity_poly.pdbx_strand_id
1 'polypeptide(L)'
;MFCTNCGRKIDESARYCPGCQSPVSSGPEMDYSDTAPIQLPMEYSADSSPAKNHSNRLSMIICAVAAALAVTVCTVLALLSCEGEDEKTDRPLHTDTHYADDSSGDDLWDDTTDDVIMDAPSQSDPETADEEDPRENYVQNAAVQYQIEPYTYYAVRNTPGGDGLVMRSESDSASENLGVLSEGSAVVAQEPYYPENNGYAYVYSPDTDTFFWVMAQYLVPMSKQEIDEYESNLYGDHEQEEVYDLGMVCYYTPSHAGVNVREYPDSDSTKLAILPEGTGVDIIAEYDPADNGYIYIGFVNEHTGDYCFGWALAEYIELYRE
;
A
#
# COMPACT_ATOMS: atom_id res chain seq x y z
N MET A 1 14.46 -38.34 -13.02
CA MET A 1 12.99 -38.46 -12.87
C MET A 1 12.26 -37.29 -13.56
N PHE A 2 10.93 -37.27 -13.65
CA PHE A 2 10.16 -36.15 -14.21
C PHE A 2 9.21 -35.56 -13.15
N CYS A 3 9.01 -34.25 -13.18
CA CYS A 3 8.06 -33.58 -12.29
C CYS A 3 6.63 -34.03 -12.60
N THR A 4 5.91 -34.50 -11.59
CA THR A 4 4.49 -34.86 -11.74
C THR A 4 3.59 -33.64 -11.96
N ASN A 5 4.04 -32.45 -11.55
CA ASN A 5 3.27 -31.22 -11.75
C ASN A 5 3.50 -30.60 -13.14
N CYS A 6 4.77 -30.32 -13.52
CA CYS A 6 5.07 -29.61 -14.77
C CYS A 6 5.69 -30.46 -15.90
N GLY A 7 5.97 -31.74 -15.66
CA GLY A 7 6.54 -32.66 -16.65
C GLY A 7 8.02 -32.43 -17.00
N ARG A 8 8.71 -31.43 -16.43
CA ARG A 8 10.15 -31.23 -16.69
C ARG A 8 11.00 -32.34 -16.06
N LYS A 9 12.13 -32.66 -16.70
CA LYS A 9 13.12 -33.60 -16.17
C LYS A 9 13.81 -32.99 -14.93
N ILE A 10 13.89 -33.77 -13.86
CA ILE A 10 14.52 -33.39 -12.60
C ILE A 10 15.73 -34.30 -12.34
N ASP A 11 16.81 -33.71 -11.83
CA ASP A 11 17.93 -34.41 -11.23
C ASP A 11 17.48 -35.26 -10.03
N GLU A 12 18.09 -36.43 -9.82
CA GLU A 12 17.72 -37.35 -8.73
C GLU A 12 18.08 -36.82 -7.35
N SER A 13 18.98 -35.83 -7.27
CA SER A 13 19.39 -35.17 -6.02
C SER A 13 18.53 -33.96 -5.65
N ALA A 14 17.67 -33.46 -6.55
CA ALA A 14 16.94 -32.23 -6.32
C ALA A 14 15.70 -32.44 -5.45
N ARG A 15 15.59 -31.68 -4.35
CA ARG A 15 14.42 -31.69 -3.45
C ARG A 15 13.19 -30.99 -4.05
N TYR A 16 13.38 -30.09 -5.01
CA TYR A 16 12.33 -29.31 -5.67
C TYR A 16 12.52 -29.32 -7.19
N CYS A 17 11.42 -29.27 -7.95
CA CYS A 17 11.49 -29.17 -9.39
C CYS A 17 12.00 -27.78 -9.81
N PRO A 18 13.06 -27.66 -10.65
CA PRO A 18 13.56 -26.35 -11.07
C PRO A 18 12.58 -25.58 -11.95
N GLY A 19 11.61 -26.26 -12.60
CA GLY A 19 10.65 -25.60 -13.48
C GLY A 19 9.44 -24.98 -12.78
N CYS A 20 8.92 -25.63 -11.74
CA CYS A 20 7.68 -25.20 -11.09
C CYS A 20 7.77 -25.11 -9.57
N GLN A 21 8.96 -25.39 -9.02
CA GLN A 21 9.30 -25.36 -7.59
C GLN A 21 8.47 -26.30 -6.70
N SER A 22 7.67 -27.20 -7.28
CA SER A 22 6.94 -28.19 -6.49
C SER A 22 7.91 -29.18 -5.82
N PRO A 23 7.62 -29.60 -4.57
CA PRO A 23 8.45 -30.57 -3.87
C PRO A 23 8.46 -31.89 -4.65
N VAL A 24 9.66 -32.46 -4.76
CA VAL A 24 9.82 -33.77 -5.37
C VAL A 24 9.50 -34.81 -4.30
N SER A 25 8.46 -35.63 -4.51
CA SER A 25 8.23 -36.80 -3.65
C SER A 25 9.41 -37.76 -3.80
N SER A 26 10.44 -37.55 -3.00
CA SER A 26 11.43 -38.58 -2.71
C SER A 26 10.66 -39.72 -2.06
N GLY A 27 10.51 -40.82 -2.79
CA GLY A 27 10.02 -42.07 -2.22
C GLY A 27 10.85 -42.44 -0.98
N PRO A 28 10.31 -43.25 -0.06
CA PRO A 28 10.98 -43.58 1.19
C PRO A 28 12.41 -44.05 0.89
N GLU A 29 13.39 -43.38 1.51
CA GLU A 29 14.81 -43.74 1.45
C GLU A 29 14.93 -45.25 1.73
N MET A 30 15.23 -46.03 0.71
CA MET A 30 15.63 -47.42 0.88
C MET A 30 17.03 -47.38 1.50
N ASP A 31 17.07 -47.56 2.82
CA ASP A 31 18.27 -47.82 3.60
C ASP A 31 19.03 -49.02 2.99
N TYR A 32 20.09 -48.71 2.25
CA TYR A 32 20.96 -49.70 1.61
C TYR A 32 21.98 -50.18 2.66
N SER A 33 21.57 -51.18 3.45
CA SER A 33 22.49 -52.04 4.18
C SER A 33 21.84 -53.43 4.33
N ASP A 34 22.01 -54.29 3.33
CA ASP A 34 22.74 -55.56 3.47
C ASP A 34 22.75 -56.35 2.16
N THR A 35 23.78 -57.17 1.96
CA THR A 35 24.18 -57.76 0.67
C THR A 35 23.54 -59.13 0.45
N ALA A 36 22.94 -59.39 -0.71
CA ALA A 36 22.84 -60.74 -1.28
C ALA A 36 22.68 -60.71 -2.82
N PRO A 37 23.44 -61.49 -3.60
CA PRO A 37 23.28 -61.55 -5.05
C PRO A 37 22.25 -62.64 -5.39
N ILE A 38 21.14 -62.27 -6.03
CA ILE A 38 20.21 -63.24 -6.62
C ILE A 38 19.92 -62.87 -8.08
N GLN A 39 19.99 -63.92 -8.89
CA GLN A 39 20.01 -63.97 -10.35
C GLN A 39 18.73 -63.43 -11.00
N LEU A 40 18.93 -62.82 -12.17
CA LEU A 40 17.90 -62.47 -13.15
C LEU A 40 17.11 -63.70 -13.61
N PRO A 41 15.81 -63.51 -13.88
CA PRO A 41 15.25 -64.01 -15.13
C PRO A 41 14.72 -62.84 -15.97
N MET A 42 15.21 -62.84 -17.19
CA MET A 42 14.74 -62.08 -18.33
C MET A 42 13.36 -62.64 -18.75
N GLU A 43 12.30 -61.84 -18.69
CA GLU A 43 11.10 -62.07 -19.51
C GLU A 43 10.60 -60.74 -20.10
N TYR A 44 10.67 -60.69 -21.43
CA TYR A 44 9.95 -59.76 -22.28
C TYR A 44 8.45 -59.97 -22.11
N SER A 45 7.68 -58.89 -21.99
CA SER A 45 6.27 -58.89 -22.37
C SER A 45 5.89 -57.56 -22.98
N ALA A 46 5.42 -57.67 -24.22
CA ALA A 46 4.89 -56.61 -25.05
C ALA A 46 3.45 -56.26 -24.67
N ASP A 47 2.98 -55.16 -25.24
CA ASP A 47 1.59 -54.79 -25.50
C ASP A 47 0.74 -54.22 -24.35
N SER A 48 0.49 -52.92 -24.40
CA SER A 48 -0.80 -52.36 -24.87
C SER A 48 -0.97 -50.90 -24.40
N SER A 49 -1.05 -49.99 -25.36
CA SER A 49 -1.44 -48.59 -25.12
C SER A 49 -2.96 -48.45 -25.05
N PRO A 50 -3.55 -47.83 -24.02
CA PRO A 50 -4.90 -47.30 -24.11
C PRO A 50 -4.83 -45.81 -24.49
N ALA A 51 -5.17 -45.50 -25.74
CA ALA A 51 -5.57 -44.16 -26.13
C ALA A 51 -6.83 -43.78 -25.34
N LYS A 52 -6.69 -42.89 -24.34
CA LYS A 52 -7.80 -42.45 -23.50
C LYS A 52 -8.11 -40.97 -23.77
N ASN A 53 -9.25 -40.78 -24.42
CA ASN A 53 -9.84 -39.52 -24.87
C ASN A 53 -10.00 -38.51 -23.71
N HIS A 54 -9.16 -37.46 -23.67
CA HIS A 54 -9.24 -36.40 -22.66
C HIS A 54 -10.09 -35.18 -23.10
N SER A 55 -10.67 -35.18 -24.31
CA SER A 55 -11.31 -33.97 -24.87
C SER A 55 -12.71 -33.64 -24.31
N ASN A 56 -13.42 -34.61 -23.72
CA ASN A 56 -14.85 -34.42 -23.43
C ASN A 56 -15.14 -33.84 -22.03
N ARG A 57 -14.15 -33.82 -21.12
CA ARG A 57 -14.34 -33.25 -19.78
C ARG A 57 -14.19 -31.73 -19.76
N LEU A 58 -13.29 -31.19 -20.58
CA LEU A 58 -13.05 -29.75 -20.68
C LEU A 58 -14.24 -29.02 -21.34
N SER A 59 -14.87 -29.65 -22.35
CA SER A 59 -16.07 -29.09 -23.00
C SER A 59 -17.29 -29.01 -22.08
N MET A 60 -17.41 -29.89 -21.07
CA MET A 60 -18.56 -29.88 -20.16
C MET A 60 -18.44 -28.78 -19.10
N ILE A 61 -17.21 -28.49 -18.65
CA ILE A 61 -16.93 -27.42 -17.67
C ILE A 61 -17.22 -26.04 -18.29
N ILE A 62 -16.81 -25.83 -19.55
CA ILE A 62 -17.05 -24.55 -20.26
C ILE A 62 -18.56 -24.28 -20.42
N CYS A 63 -19.36 -25.29 -20.76
CA CYS A 63 -20.82 -25.12 -20.86
C CYS A 63 -21.48 -24.82 -19.51
N ALA A 64 -20.98 -25.40 -18.40
CA ALA A 64 -21.53 -25.13 -17.07
C ALA A 64 -21.24 -23.69 -16.60
N VAL A 65 -20.04 -23.18 -16.86
CA VAL A 65 -19.67 -21.78 -16.52
C VAL A 65 -20.49 -20.78 -17.34
N ALA A 66 -20.67 -21.03 -18.64
CA ALA A 66 -21.48 -20.16 -19.50
C ALA A 66 -22.95 -20.09 -19.05
N ALA A 67 -23.53 -21.21 -18.62
CA ALA A 67 -24.88 -21.25 -18.10
C ALA A 67 -25.02 -20.51 -16.76
N ALA A 68 -24.02 -20.63 -15.86
CA ALA A 68 -24.02 -19.90 -14.60
C ALA A 68 -23.98 -18.39 -14.82
N LEU A 69 -23.09 -17.91 -15.69
CA LEU A 69 -22.96 -16.47 -16.02
C LEU A 69 -24.24 -15.89 -16.63
N ALA A 70 -24.93 -16.64 -17.49
CA ALA A 70 -26.20 -16.21 -18.07
C ALA A 70 -27.29 -16.02 -16.99
N VAL A 71 -27.32 -16.88 -15.97
CA VAL A 71 -28.28 -16.74 -14.86
C VAL A 71 -27.94 -15.51 -14.02
N THR A 72 -26.65 -15.27 -13.69
CA THR A 72 -26.25 -14.10 -12.90
C THR A 72 -26.59 -12.79 -13.60
N VAL A 73 -26.33 -12.70 -14.91
CA VAL A 73 -26.66 -11.50 -15.70
C VAL A 73 -28.17 -11.26 -15.73
N CYS A 74 -28.99 -12.31 -15.90
CA CYS A 74 -30.44 -12.19 -15.84
C CYS A 74 -30.96 -11.71 -14.47
N THR A 75 -30.37 -12.18 -13.37
CA THR A 75 -30.75 -11.72 -12.02
C THR A 75 -30.38 -10.26 -11.78
N VAL A 76 -29.20 -9.81 -12.23
CA VAL A 76 -28.77 -8.41 -12.09
C VAL A 76 -29.70 -7.48 -12.89
N LEU A 77 -30.03 -7.85 -14.13
CA LEU A 77 -30.97 -7.07 -14.96
C LEU A 77 -32.38 -7.01 -14.38
N ALA A 78 -32.84 -8.08 -13.72
CA ALA A 78 -34.13 -8.09 -13.03
C ALA A 78 -34.13 -7.17 -11.80
N LEU A 79 -33.04 -7.12 -11.04
CA LEU A 79 -32.90 -6.21 -9.89
C LEU A 79 -32.87 -4.75 -10.33
N LEU A 80 -32.09 -4.42 -11.37
CA LEU A 80 -32.03 -3.07 -11.92
C LEU A 80 -33.36 -2.59 -12.53
N SER A 81 -34.25 -3.50 -12.93
CA SER A 81 -35.57 -3.13 -13.46
C SER A 81 -36.59 -2.82 -12.35
N CYS A 82 -36.30 -3.13 -11.08
CA CYS A 82 -37.23 -2.95 -9.97
C CYS A 82 -37.11 -1.59 -9.25
N GLU A 83 -36.11 -0.76 -9.56
CA GLU A 83 -35.90 0.53 -8.89
C GLU A 83 -36.58 1.73 -9.56
N GLY A 84 -37.57 1.49 -10.43
CA GLY A 84 -38.18 2.54 -11.25
C GLY A 84 -39.63 2.88 -10.89
N GLU A 85 -39.94 3.30 -9.67
CA GLU A 85 -41.18 4.08 -9.40
C GLU A 85 -40.91 5.16 -8.33
N ASP A 86 -40.54 6.35 -8.79
CA ASP A 86 -40.46 7.57 -7.98
C ASP A 86 -41.84 7.96 -7.44
N GLU A 87 -41.98 7.89 -6.11
CA GLU A 87 -43.13 8.42 -5.38
C GLU A 87 -43.07 9.95 -5.37
N LYS A 88 -43.86 10.58 -6.23
CA LYS A 88 -44.13 12.02 -6.22
C LYS A 88 -44.78 12.41 -4.88
N THR A 89 -43.95 12.90 -3.95
CA THR A 89 -44.44 13.54 -2.73
C THR A 89 -44.80 15.00 -3.04
N ASP A 90 -46.10 15.23 -3.20
CA ASP A 90 -46.71 16.56 -3.28
C ASP A 90 -46.88 17.19 -1.88
N ARG A 91 -46.39 18.44 -1.73
CA ARG A 91 -46.89 19.56 -0.89
C ARG A 91 -46.67 19.57 0.65
N PRO A 92 -46.84 20.74 1.33
CA PRO A 92 -47.02 22.12 0.85
C PRO A 92 -46.13 23.20 1.51
N LEU A 93 -46.13 24.35 0.83
CA LEU A 93 -45.63 25.67 1.20
C LEU A 93 -46.62 26.41 2.14
N HIS A 94 -46.18 26.84 3.34
CA HIS A 94 -46.70 27.96 4.17
C HIS A 94 -46.04 27.90 5.58
N THR A 95 -45.74 28.95 6.34
CA THR A 95 -46.23 30.33 6.43
C THR A 95 -45.21 31.15 7.25
N ASP A 96 -45.17 32.47 7.01
CA ASP A 96 -44.46 33.48 7.78
C ASP A 96 -44.80 33.48 9.29
N THR A 97 -43.83 33.81 10.15
CA THR A 97 -44.07 34.64 11.34
C THR A 97 -42.85 35.47 11.74
N HIS A 98 -43.16 36.74 12.04
CA HIS A 98 -42.38 37.89 12.47
C HIS A 98 -42.00 37.93 13.99
N TYR A 99 -41.09 38.86 14.34
CA TYR A 99 -40.73 39.47 15.65
C TYR A 99 -39.81 38.64 16.58
N ALA A 100 -38.80 39.17 17.29
CA ALA A 100 -38.40 40.53 17.74
C ALA A 100 -36.85 40.66 17.70
N ASP A 101 -36.19 41.78 17.45
CA ASP A 101 -36.07 43.04 18.22
C ASP A 101 -35.65 42.88 19.69
N ASP A 102 -34.78 43.78 20.14
CA ASP A 102 -34.12 43.92 21.45
C ASP A 102 -32.85 43.06 21.71
N SER A 103 -31.68 43.70 21.63
CA SER A 103 -31.06 44.28 22.84
C SER A 103 -29.71 44.92 22.50
N SER A 104 -29.66 46.24 22.68
CA SER A 104 -28.46 47.04 22.93
C SER A 104 -27.68 46.51 24.15
N GLY A 105 -26.35 46.61 24.08
CA GLY A 105 -25.41 46.21 25.11
C GLY A 105 -24.11 47.00 24.98
N ASP A 106 -24.24 48.28 25.23
CA ASP A 106 -23.25 49.32 25.44
C ASP A 106 -22.66 49.23 26.86
N ASP A 107 -21.36 48.93 26.99
CA ASP A 107 -20.56 49.14 28.21
C ASP A 107 -19.10 49.37 27.75
N LEU A 108 -18.55 50.58 27.63
CA LEU A 108 -18.13 51.54 28.67
C LEU A 108 -17.20 50.95 29.74
N TRP A 109 -15.89 50.90 29.43
CA TRP A 109 -14.79 51.02 30.39
C TRP A 109 -13.71 51.88 29.72
N ASP A 110 -13.73 53.19 29.96
CA ASP A 110 -13.22 53.90 31.15
C ASP A 110 -11.71 54.13 31.06
N ASP A 111 -11.45 55.43 31.08
CA ASP A 111 -10.22 56.16 30.84
C ASP A 111 -9.56 56.35 32.20
N THR A 112 -8.35 55.83 32.37
CA THR A 112 -7.47 56.29 33.44
C THR A 112 -6.10 56.62 32.87
N THR A 113 -6.01 57.89 32.47
CA THR A 113 -4.78 58.69 32.50
C THR A 113 -4.08 58.55 33.86
N ASP A 114 -2.80 58.22 33.84
CA ASP A 114 -1.88 58.68 34.90
C ASP A 114 -0.58 59.15 34.24
N ASP A 115 -0.42 60.48 34.31
CA ASP A 115 0.78 61.23 34.02
C ASP A 115 1.88 60.89 35.04
N VAL A 116 3.03 60.40 34.58
CA VAL A 116 4.29 60.56 35.31
C VAL A 116 5.36 61.08 34.36
N ILE A 117 5.60 62.38 34.46
CA ILE A 117 6.79 63.07 33.97
C ILE A 117 7.96 62.71 34.89
N MET A 118 9.03 62.12 34.33
CA MET A 118 10.38 62.20 34.90
C MET A 118 11.37 62.39 33.75
N ASP A 119 12.08 63.51 33.81
CA ASP A 119 13.08 63.98 32.85
C ASP A 119 14.28 63.03 32.66
N ALA A 120 14.82 63.13 31.44
CA ALA A 120 16.15 62.74 30.95
C ALA A 120 17.31 63.17 31.90
N PRO A 121 18.58 62.69 31.77
CA PRO A 121 19.23 62.29 30.50
C PRO A 121 20.31 61.17 30.57
N SER A 122 20.63 60.55 29.43
CA SER A 122 21.98 60.58 28.81
C SER A 122 22.20 59.41 27.84
N GLN A 123 22.57 59.76 26.61
CA GLN A 123 23.51 59.10 25.68
C GLN A 123 24.03 57.69 26.04
N SER A 124 23.69 56.71 25.20
CA SER A 124 24.64 55.83 24.50
C SER A 124 23.91 54.89 23.54
N ASP A 125 24.27 55.02 22.26
CA ASP A 125 24.29 54.03 21.16
C ASP A 125 23.01 53.29 20.69
N PRO A 126 22.78 53.20 19.36
CA PRO A 126 21.70 52.41 18.79
C PRO A 126 22.18 50.98 18.54
N GLU A 127 21.82 50.05 19.44
CA GLU A 127 21.71 48.64 19.07
C GLU A 127 20.27 48.40 18.64
N THR A 128 20.10 48.20 17.33
CA THR A 128 18.90 47.67 16.71
C THR A 128 18.63 46.29 17.31
N ALA A 129 17.70 46.23 18.25
CA ALA A 129 17.04 44.97 18.60
C ALA A 129 16.13 44.64 17.42
N ASP A 130 16.62 43.74 16.56
CA ASP A 130 15.76 43.01 15.64
C ASP A 130 14.73 42.26 16.51
N GLU A 131 13.47 42.66 16.39
CA GLU A 131 12.34 41.87 16.85
C GLU A 131 12.37 40.56 16.05
N GLU A 132 13.05 39.54 16.59
CA GLU A 132 12.96 38.17 16.06
C GLU A 132 11.49 37.75 16.09
N ASP A 133 10.90 37.63 14.91
CA ASP A 133 9.56 37.10 14.72
C ASP A 133 9.51 35.69 15.35
N PRO A 134 8.67 35.46 16.39
CA PRO A 134 8.58 34.16 17.04
C PRO A 134 8.06 33.05 16.11
N ARG A 135 7.74 33.34 14.84
CA ARG A 135 7.34 32.37 13.82
C ARG A 135 8.50 31.69 13.09
N GLU A 136 9.71 32.26 13.06
CA GLU A 136 10.84 31.61 12.37
C GLU A 136 11.41 30.41 13.14
N ASN A 137 11.14 30.30 14.45
CA ASN A 137 11.69 29.22 15.29
C ASN A 137 10.82 27.95 15.28
N TYR A 138 9.65 27.97 14.63
CA TYR A 138 8.79 26.77 14.51
C TYR A 138 9.14 25.92 13.28
N VAL A 139 9.81 26.49 12.27
CA VAL A 139 10.07 25.80 10.99
C VAL A 139 11.39 25.03 10.99
N GLN A 140 12.38 25.41 11.83
CA GLN A 140 13.69 24.74 11.83
C GLN A 140 13.77 23.45 12.68
N ASN A 141 12.72 23.09 13.42
CA ASN A 141 12.72 21.89 14.28
C ASN A 141 11.95 20.68 13.68
N ALA A 142 11.43 20.79 12.45
CA ALA A 142 10.69 19.69 11.81
C ALA A 142 11.54 18.80 10.89
N ALA A 143 12.85 19.03 10.76
CA ALA A 143 13.77 18.08 10.15
C ALA A 143 14.14 16.95 11.13
N VAL A 144 13.14 16.34 11.77
CA VAL A 144 13.33 15.05 12.42
C VAL A 144 13.41 14.04 11.28
N GLN A 145 14.61 13.59 10.94
CA GLN A 145 14.80 12.43 10.08
C GLN A 145 14.17 11.21 10.76
N TYR A 146 12.89 10.96 10.49
CA TYR A 146 12.18 9.82 11.04
C TYR A 146 12.65 8.55 10.34
N GLN A 147 13.21 7.65 11.12
CA GLN A 147 13.45 6.26 10.75
C GLN A 147 12.08 5.60 10.52
N ILE A 148 11.64 5.58 9.27
CA ILE A 148 10.66 4.60 8.79
C ILE A 148 11.20 3.24 9.25
N GLU A 149 10.37 2.44 9.93
CA GLU A 149 10.76 1.09 10.37
C GLU A 149 11.45 0.36 9.22
N PRO A 150 12.55 -0.37 9.46
CA PRO A 150 13.49 -0.74 8.41
C PRO A 150 12.84 -1.76 7.47
N TYR A 151 12.20 -1.26 6.42
CA TYR A 151 11.93 -2.04 5.22
C TYR A 151 13.25 -2.70 4.84
N THR A 152 13.31 -4.02 5.00
CA THR A 152 14.50 -4.76 4.63
C THR A 152 14.36 -5.09 3.15
N TYR A 153 15.24 -4.49 2.35
CA TYR A 153 15.36 -4.80 0.94
C TYR A 153 16.08 -6.13 0.75
N TYR A 154 15.55 -6.94 -0.15
CA TYR A 154 16.12 -8.21 -0.56
C TYR A 154 16.31 -8.23 -2.07
N ALA A 155 17.40 -8.82 -2.52
CA ALA A 155 17.60 -9.16 -3.91
C ALA A 155 17.24 -10.63 -4.13
N VAL A 156 16.59 -10.92 -5.26
CA VAL A 156 16.37 -12.30 -5.73
C VAL A 156 17.70 -12.90 -6.16
N ARG A 157 18.15 -13.97 -5.49
CA ARG A 157 19.40 -14.67 -5.82
C ARG A 157 19.30 -16.19 -5.74
N ASN A 158 20.20 -16.84 -6.48
CA ASN A 158 20.43 -18.28 -6.52
C ASN A 158 19.20 -19.09 -6.94
N THR A 159 18.40 -18.56 -7.88
CA THR A 159 17.24 -19.28 -8.40
C THR A 159 17.67 -20.52 -9.20
N PRO A 160 17.11 -21.72 -8.95
CA PRO A 160 17.54 -22.93 -9.62
C PRO A 160 17.28 -22.84 -11.12
N GLY A 161 18.35 -22.91 -11.92
CA GLY A 161 18.25 -22.84 -13.38
C GLY A 161 18.27 -21.43 -13.97
N GLY A 162 18.32 -20.38 -13.13
CA GLY A 162 18.33 -18.99 -13.60
C GLY A 162 17.03 -18.52 -14.25
N ASP A 163 15.96 -19.29 -14.11
CA ASP A 163 14.64 -18.97 -14.65
C ASP A 163 13.94 -17.85 -13.85
N GLY A 164 14.51 -17.41 -12.71
CA GLY A 164 13.95 -16.41 -11.82
C GLY A 164 13.10 -16.99 -10.67
N LEU A 165 12.53 -16.10 -9.86
CA LEU A 165 11.75 -16.43 -8.67
C LEU A 165 10.25 -16.26 -8.95
N VAL A 166 9.49 -17.35 -8.83
CA VAL A 166 8.06 -17.34 -9.14
C VAL A 166 7.28 -16.57 -8.06
N MET A 167 6.46 -15.62 -8.52
CA MET A 167 5.51 -14.85 -7.70
C MET A 167 4.20 -15.63 -7.57
N ARG A 168 3.65 -15.66 -6.36
CA ARG A 168 2.47 -16.46 -6.01
C ARG A 168 1.39 -15.63 -5.33
N SER A 169 0.13 -15.98 -5.58
CA SER A 169 -1.01 -15.32 -4.91
C SER A 169 -1.18 -15.74 -3.45
N GLU A 170 -0.74 -16.95 -3.09
CA GLU A 170 -0.78 -17.47 -1.73
C GLU A 170 0.55 -18.12 -1.35
N SER A 171 0.73 -18.44 -0.06
CA SER A 171 1.93 -19.08 0.48
C SER A 171 2.01 -20.60 0.16
N ASP A 172 1.64 -20.98 -1.07
CA ASP A 172 1.66 -22.36 -1.57
C ASP A 172 2.22 -22.43 -2.99
N SER A 173 3.04 -23.45 -3.24
CA SER A 173 3.56 -23.82 -4.57
C SER A 173 2.46 -24.19 -5.59
N ALA A 174 1.28 -24.57 -5.12
CA ALA A 174 0.13 -24.89 -5.96
C ALA A 174 -0.74 -23.66 -6.30
N SER A 175 -0.51 -22.53 -5.64
CA SER A 175 -1.27 -21.30 -5.90
C SER A 175 -0.95 -20.70 -7.27
N GLU A 176 -1.78 -19.75 -7.69
CA GLU A 176 -1.66 -19.08 -8.98
C GLU A 176 -0.28 -18.45 -9.16
N ASN A 177 0.28 -18.61 -10.36
CA ASN A 177 1.53 -17.96 -10.74
C ASN A 177 1.22 -16.56 -11.26
N LEU A 178 1.61 -15.54 -10.50
CA LEU A 178 1.43 -14.13 -10.84
C LEU A 178 2.52 -13.62 -11.80
N GLY A 179 3.62 -14.35 -11.94
CA GLY A 179 4.74 -14.01 -12.80
C GLY A 179 6.06 -14.51 -12.21
N VAL A 180 7.16 -13.98 -12.73
CA VAL A 180 8.50 -14.36 -12.33
C VAL A 180 9.38 -13.13 -12.17
N LEU A 181 9.99 -12.98 -10.99
CA LEU A 181 11.03 -11.99 -10.74
C LEU A 181 12.34 -12.47 -11.33
N SER A 182 13.06 -11.58 -12.00
CA SER A 182 14.38 -11.91 -12.52
C SER A 182 15.40 -12.03 -11.40
N GLU A 183 16.48 -12.78 -11.64
CA GLU A 183 17.64 -12.77 -10.76
C GLU A 183 18.18 -11.32 -10.65
N GLY A 184 18.37 -10.83 -9.42
CA GLY A 184 18.78 -9.46 -9.14
C GLY A 184 17.63 -8.48 -8.91
N SER A 185 16.37 -8.83 -9.18
CA SER A 185 15.22 -7.99 -8.83
C SER A 185 15.20 -7.70 -7.32
N ALA A 186 14.90 -6.45 -6.95
CA ALA A 186 14.74 -6.07 -5.56
C ALA A 186 13.28 -6.21 -5.12
N VAL A 187 13.09 -6.60 -3.87
CA VAL A 187 11.80 -6.68 -3.20
C VAL A 187 11.94 -6.18 -1.78
N VAL A 188 10.84 -5.71 -1.21
CA VAL A 188 10.74 -5.26 0.18
C VAL A 188 9.90 -6.27 0.95
N ALA A 189 10.44 -6.84 2.02
CA ALA A 189 9.65 -7.69 2.92
C ALA A 189 9.10 -6.86 4.08
N GLN A 190 7.82 -7.06 4.40
CA GLN A 190 7.21 -6.47 5.60
C GLN A 190 7.54 -7.38 6.80
N GLU A 191 8.18 -6.82 7.83
CA GLU A 191 8.46 -7.55 9.08
C GLU A 191 7.18 -7.81 9.91
N PRO A 192 7.15 -8.85 10.78
CA PRO A 192 8.22 -9.78 11.10
C PRO A 192 8.35 -10.96 10.12
N TYR A 193 9.57 -11.11 9.62
CA TYR A 193 10.01 -12.20 8.75
C TYR A 193 10.11 -13.53 9.52
N TYR A 194 9.02 -14.30 9.56
CA TYR A 194 9.08 -15.70 9.95
C TYR A 194 8.20 -16.55 9.03
N PRO A 195 8.78 -17.30 8.08
CA PRO A 195 8.04 -18.30 7.31
C PRO A 195 7.77 -19.49 8.23
N GLU A 196 6.84 -19.37 9.17
CA GLU A 196 6.76 -20.34 10.27
C GLU A 196 6.41 -21.76 9.81
N ASN A 197 5.96 -22.02 8.56
CA ASN A 197 5.70 -23.41 8.16
C ASN A 197 5.91 -23.82 6.69
N ASN A 198 6.04 -22.93 5.71
CA ASN A 198 6.06 -23.32 4.28
C ASN A 198 7.23 -22.75 3.45
N GLY A 199 8.10 -21.94 4.05
CA GLY A 199 9.25 -21.36 3.36
C GLY A 199 8.93 -20.19 2.43
N TYR A 200 7.69 -19.67 2.44
CA TYR A 200 7.31 -18.50 1.67
C TYR A 200 7.39 -17.21 2.48
N ALA A 201 7.78 -16.12 1.82
CA ALA A 201 7.75 -14.75 2.34
C ALA A 201 6.75 -13.92 1.54
N TYR A 202 5.99 -13.07 2.24
CA TYR A 202 5.15 -12.06 1.62
C TYR A 202 5.97 -10.79 1.40
N VAL A 203 6.06 -10.35 0.15
CA VAL A 203 6.93 -9.25 -0.26
C VAL A 203 6.18 -8.30 -1.18
N TYR A 204 6.69 -7.07 -1.26
CA TYR A 204 6.29 -6.03 -2.19
C TYR A 204 7.40 -5.84 -3.23
N SER A 205 7.03 -5.72 -4.50
CA SER A 205 7.96 -5.27 -5.54
C SER A 205 7.64 -3.82 -5.92
N PRO A 206 8.59 -2.88 -5.70
CA PRO A 206 8.44 -1.50 -6.16
C PRO A 206 8.29 -1.39 -7.68
N ASP A 207 8.94 -2.30 -8.44
CA ASP A 207 8.90 -2.29 -9.91
C ASP A 207 7.49 -2.57 -10.47
N THR A 208 6.72 -3.42 -9.79
CA THR A 208 5.39 -3.84 -10.25
C THR A 208 4.25 -3.27 -9.41
N ASP A 209 4.58 -2.51 -8.37
CA ASP A 209 3.63 -1.99 -7.36
C ASP A 209 2.63 -3.06 -6.89
N THR A 210 3.13 -4.24 -6.52
CA THR A 210 2.27 -5.39 -6.18
C THR A 210 2.86 -6.19 -5.02
N PHE A 211 2.00 -6.71 -4.16
CA PHE A 211 2.35 -7.67 -3.12
C PHE A 211 2.10 -9.12 -3.56
N PHE A 212 3.00 -10.02 -3.20
CA PHE A 212 2.90 -11.43 -3.55
C PHE A 212 3.77 -12.31 -2.65
N TRP A 213 3.60 -13.62 -2.77
CA TRP A 213 4.38 -14.62 -2.05
C TRP A 213 5.53 -15.17 -2.91
N VAL A 214 6.71 -15.32 -2.31
CA VAL A 214 7.89 -15.94 -2.95
C VAL A 214 8.60 -16.88 -1.99
N MET A 215 9.41 -17.81 -2.52
CA MET A 215 10.25 -18.69 -1.69
C MET A 215 11.37 -17.90 -1.02
N ALA A 216 11.31 -17.80 0.31
CA ALA A 216 12.17 -16.95 1.14
C ALA A 216 13.66 -17.32 1.04
N GLN A 217 13.98 -18.59 0.77
CA GLN A 217 15.37 -19.06 0.64
C GLN A 217 16.15 -18.41 -0.53
N TYR A 218 15.45 -17.77 -1.47
CA TYR A 218 16.04 -17.06 -2.61
C TYR A 218 16.11 -15.54 -2.40
N LEU A 219 15.69 -15.05 -1.24
CA LEU A 219 15.79 -13.65 -0.87
C LEU A 219 17.08 -13.45 -0.08
N VAL A 220 17.96 -12.61 -0.61
CA VAL A 220 19.23 -12.25 0.06
C VAL A 220 19.15 -10.79 0.46
N PRO A 221 19.33 -10.44 1.75
CA PRO A 221 19.33 -9.05 2.20
C PRO A 221 20.33 -8.23 1.38
N MET A 222 19.89 -7.07 0.90
CA MET A 222 20.73 -6.13 0.18
C MET A 222 21.61 -5.35 1.16
N SER A 223 22.85 -5.08 0.76
CA SER A 223 23.68 -4.11 1.47
C SER A 223 23.17 -2.69 1.24
N LYS A 224 23.50 -1.76 2.15
CA LYS A 224 23.13 -0.35 2.00
C LYS A 224 23.56 0.23 0.64
N GLN A 225 24.77 -0.09 0.18
CA GLN A 225 25.26 0.37 -1.12
C GLN A 225 24.39 -0.14 -2.29
N GLU A 226 23.94 -1.39 -2.24
CA GLU A 226 23.06 -1.96 -3.28
C GLU A 226 21.66 -1.34 -3.25
N ILE A 227 21.17 -0.98 -2.06
CA ILE A 227 19.90 -0.26 -1.91
C ILE A 227 20.04 1.14 -2.52
N ASP A 228 21.07 1.89 -2.12
CA ASP A 228 21.32 3.24 -2.63
C ASP A 228 21.45 3.22 -4.18
N GLU A 229 22.15 2.23 -4.74
CA GLU A 229 22.27 2.05 -6.20
C GLU A 229 20.91 1.70 -6.85
N TYR A 230 20.16 0.79 -6.25
CA TYR A 230 18.84 0.41 -6.76
C TYR A 230 17.86 1.58 -6.75
N GLU A 231 17.73 2.30 -5.63
CA GLU A 231 16.88 3.48 -5.51
C GLU A 231 17.33 4.57 -6.48
N SER A 232 18.65 4.81 -6.62
CA SER A 232 19.17 5.76 -7.60
C SER A 232 18.85 5.39 -9.05
N ASN A 233 18.67 4.11 -9.37
CA ASN A 233 18.26 3.67 -10.71
C ASN A 233 16.75 3.70 -10.89
N LEU A 234 15.99 3.40 -9.83
CA LEU A 234 14.53 3.39 -9.85
C LEU A 234 13.97 4.80 -10.08
N TYR A 235 14.61 5.78 -9.45
CA TYR A 235 14.28 7.21 -9.54
C TYR A 235 15.23 7.99 -10.46
N GLY A 236 16.07 7.30 -11.23
CA GLY A 236 17.31 7.87 -11.75
C GLY A 236 17.16 9.09 -12.62
N ASP A 237 18.09 10.05 -12.45
CA ASP A 237 18.40 11.25 -13.24
C ASP A 237 17.24 12.00 -13.92
N HIS A 238 15.99 11.71 -13.54
CA HIS A 238 15.13 12.77 -13.13
C HIS A 238 16.00 13.52 -12.13
N GLU A 239 16.55 14.67 -12.58
CA GLU A 239 16.73 15.80 -11.69
C GLU A 239 15.59 15.64 -10.69
N GLN A 240 15.90 15.57 -9.40
CA GLN A 240 14.91 15.90 -8.40
C GLN A 240 14.42 17.28 -8.85
N GLU A 241 13.46 17.29 -9.78
CA GLU A 241 12.51 18.32 -10.07
C GLU A 241 12.00 18.48 -8.68
N GLU A 242 12.60 19.46 -8.01
CA GLU A 242 12.72 19.56 -6.56
C GLU A 242 11.45 18.92 -6.06
N VAL A 243 11.53 17.80 -5.32
CA VAL A 243 10.36 17.36 -4.56
C VAL A 243 10.04 18.64 -3.87
N TYR A 244 9.03 19.34 -4.40
CA TYR A 244 8.81 20.70 -3.97
C TYR A 244 8.64 20.43 -2.49
N ASP A 245 9.35 21.17 -1.64
CA ASP A 245 8.79 21.42 -0.33
C ASP A 245 7.40 21.98 -0.66
N LEU A 246 6.44 21.08 -0.88
CA LEU A 246 5.05 21.35 -1.16
C LEU A 246 4.63 21.74 0.24
N GLY A 247 4.93 23.01 0.52
CA GLY A 247 5.06 23.52 1.86
C GLY A 247 3.85 23.12 2.68
N MET A 248 4.10 22.92 3.98
CA MET A 248 3.09 22.57 4.97
C MET A 248 1.73 23.14 4.59
N VAL A 249 0.81 22.26 4.21
CA VAL A 249 -0.47 22.70 3.68
C VAL A 249 -1.41 22.89 4.86
N CYS A 250 -1.79 24.14 5.11
CA CYS A 250 -2.90 24.44 6.01
C CYS A 250 -4.20 24.22 5.25
N TYR A 251 -5.18 23.62 5.90
CA TYR A 251 -6.45 23.32 5.25
C TYR A 251 -7.58 24.09 5.96
N TYR A 252 -8.64 24.42 5.22
CA TYR A 252 -9.77 25.22 5.70
C TYR A 252 -11.09 24.44 5.57
N THR A 253 -11.89 24.42 6.64
CA THR A 253 -13.27 23.90 6.56
C THR A 253 -14.25 25.01 6.95
N PRO A 254 -15.27 25.31 6.13
CA PRO A 254 -16.26 26.34 6.45
C PRO A 254 -17.00 26.12 7.78
N SER A 255 -17.01 24.88 8.27
CA SER A 255 -17.67 24.46 9.50
C SER A 255 -16.75 24.41 10.73
N HIS A 256 -15.44 24.67 10.58
CA HIS A 256 -14.42 24.44 11.61
C HIS A 256 -14.41 22.98 12.15
N ALA A 257 -14.96 22.03 11.40
CA ALA A 257 -15.08 20.64 11.83
C ALA A 257 -13.80 19.82 11.65
N GLY A 258 -12.80 20.38 10.95
CA GLY A 258 -11.55 19.69 10.64
C GLY A 258 -11.67 18.75 9.44
N VAL A 259 -10.54 18.19 9.01
CA VAL A 259 -10.46 17.26 7.87
C VAL A 259 -10.44 15.82 8.34
N ASN A 260 -11.37 15.02 7.82
CA ASN A 260 -11.39 13.58 8.07
C ASN A 260 -10.32 12.90 7.23
N VAL A 261 -9.36 12.25 7.89
CA VAL A 261 -8.35 11.40 7.26
C VAL A 261 -8.79 9.95 7.34
N ARG A 262 -8.65 9.22 6.24
CA ARG A 262 -9.21 7.88 6.06
C ARG A 262 -8.18 6.87 5.59
N GLU A 263 -8.47 5.60 5.81
CA GLU A 263 -7.60 4.49 5.40
C GLU A 263 -7.57 4.30 3.88
N TYR A 264 -8.68 4.59 3.21
CA TYR A 264 -8.87 4.48 1.76
C TYR A 264 -9.55 5.75 1.22
N PRO A 265 -9.39 6.10 -0.07
CA PRO A 265 -9.99 7.30 -0.66
C PRO A 265 -11.48 7.11 -0.98
N ASP A 266 -12.27 6.86 0.07
CA ASP A 266 -13.71 6.59 0.03
C ASP A 266 -14.39 7.24 1.25
N SER A 267 -15.57 7.85 1.05
CA SER A 267 -16.38 8.45 2.11
C SER A 267 -16.86 7.45 3.17
N ASP A 268 -16.91 6.16 2.85
CA ASP A 268 -17.32 5.09 3.75
C ASP A 268 -16.13 4.39 4.43
N SER A 269 -14.90 4.71 4.04
CA SER A 269 -13.69 4.15 4.64
C SER A 269 -13.51 4.54 6.11
N THR A 270 -12.86 3.65 6.89
CA THR A 270 -12.51 3.89 8.29
C THR A 270 -11.83 5.24 8.47
N LYS A 271 -12.37 6.07 9.36
CA LYS A 271 -11.73 7.33 9.75
C LYS A 271 -10.56 7.03 10.68
N LEU A 272 -9.37 7.45 10.28
CA LEU A 272 -8.14 7.33 11.06
C LEU A 272 -7.99 8.51 12.02
N ALA A 273 -8.25 9.72 11.54
CA ALA A 273 -8.11 10.95 12.30
C ALA A 273 -9.09 12.03 11.82
N ILE A 274 -9.30 13.03 12.67
CA ILE A 274 -9.86 14.32 12.29
C ILE A 274 -8.76 15.33 12.62
N LEU A 275 -8.17 15.93 11.59
CA LEU A 275 -7.20 16.99 11.82
C LEU A 275 -7.95 18.24 12.33
N PRO A 276 -7.32 19.12 13.11
CA PRO A 276 -7.82 20.49 13.34
C PRO A 276 -7.48 21.46 12.20
N GLU A 277 -8.29 22.52 12.02
CA GLU A 277 -8.01 23.54 11.00
C GLU A 277 -6.64 24.20 11.24
N GLY A 278 -5.89 24.43 10.16
CA GLY A 278 -4.53 24.96 10.25
C GLY A 278 -3.44 23.94 10.63
N THR A 279 -3.77 22.65 10.78
CA THR A 279 -2.75 21.60 10.86
C THR A 279 -2.00 21.51 9.54
N GLY A 280 -0.66 21.63 9.61
CA GLY A 280 0.22 21.40 8.48
C GLY A 280 0.23 19.92 8.10
N VAL A 281 0.08 19.64 6.80
CA VAL A 281 0.18 18.30 6.24
C VAL A 281 1.16 18.29 5.07
N ASP A 282 1.79 17.15 4.85
CA ASP A 282 2.64 16.91 3.68
C ASP A 282 1.83 16.19 2.61
N ILE A 283 1.85 16.69 1.37
CA ILE A 283 1.23 16.01 0.24
C ILE A 283 2.23 15.01 -0.31
N ILE A 284 1.94 13.72 -0.14
CA ILE A 284 2.85 12.64 -0.53
C ILE A 284 2.60 12.20 -1.96
N ALA A 285 1.31 12.10 -2.32
CA ALA A 285 0.91 11.78 -3.67
C ALA A 285 -0.40 12.50 -3.98
N GLU A 286 -0.37 13.30 -5.05
CA GLU A 286 -1.58 13.67 -5.76
C GLU A 286 -2.04 12.44 -6.55
N TYR A 287 -2.96 11.70 -5.96
CA TYR A 287 -3.61 10.61 -6.68
C TYR A 287 -4.66 11.23 -7.62
N ASP A 288 -4.35 11.30 -8.91
CA ASP A 288 -5.38 11.51 -9.93
C ASP A 288 -5.63 10.21 -10.70
N PRO A 289 -6.83 9.64 -10.52
CA PRO A 289 -7.36 8.77 -11.56
C PRO A 289 -8.84 9.04 -11.75
N ALA A 290 -9.23 10.29 -11.98
CA ALA A 290 -10.62 10.70 -12.26
C ALA A 290 -11.66 10.33 -11.15
N ASP A 291 -12.01 11.33 -10.34
CA ASP A 291 -13.34 11.59 -9.77
C ASP A 291 -13.74 11.18 -8.33
N ASN A 292 -12.84 10.87 -7.40
CA ASN A 292 -13.22 10.81 -5.96
C ASN A 292 -12.72 11.99 -5.10
N GLY A 293 -11.81 12.82 -5.62
CA GLY A 293 -11.40 14.08 -4.97
C GLY A 293 -10.56 13.90 -3.70
N TYR A 294 -9.90 12.75 -3.52
CA TYR A 294 -9.00 12.50 -2.37
C TYR A 294 -7.53 12.69 -2.75
N ILE A 295 -6.73 13.17 -1.79
CA ILE A 295 -5.26 13.20 -1.86
C ILE A 295 -4.65 12.41 -0.71
N TYR A 296 -3.46 11.85 -0.94
CA TYR A 296 -2.73 11.09 0.08
C TYR A 296 -1.79 12.03 0.82
N ILE A 297 -2.00 12.13 2.14
CA ILE A 297 -1.30 13.07 3.01
C ILE A 297 -0.55 12.35 4.13
N GLY A 298 0.58 12.93 4.52
CA GLY A 298 1.28 12.66 5.76
C GLY A 298 0.99 13.73 6.79
N PHE A 299 0.84 13.34 8.06
CA PHE A 299 0.57 14.28 9.17
C PHE A 299 1.11 13.74 10.49
N VAL A 300 1.46 14.64 11.41
CA VAL A 300 1.83 14.24 12.78
C VAL A 300 0.57 14.12 13.63
N ASN A 301 0.35 12.95 14.24
CA ASN A 301 -0.74 12.77 15.19
C ASN A 301 -0.42 13.52 16.49
N GLU A 302 -1.18 14.57 16.81
CA GLU A 302 -0.93 15.40 18.00
C GLU A 302 -1.00 14.64 19.33
N HIS A 303 -1.73 13.52 19.38
CA HIS A 303 -1.86 12.73 20.60
C HIS A 303 -0.69 11.78 20.82
N THR A 304 -0.13 11.20 19.75
CA THR A 304 0.94 10.20 19.86
C THR A 304 2.31 10.74 19.49
N GLY A 305 2.38 11.81 18.71
CA GLY A 305 3.61 12.35 18.12
C GLY A 305 4.10 11.52 16.92
N ASP A 306 3.36 10.49 16.52
CA ASP A 306 3.75 9.62 15.41
C ASP A 306 3.35 10.25 14.07
N TYR A 307 4.21 10.07 13.08
CA TYR A 307 3.90 10.44 11.70
C TYR A 307 2.96 9.39 11.10
N CYS A 308 1.78 9.84 10.69
CA CYS A 308 0.68 9.03 10.20
C CYS A 308 0.38 9.38 8.74
N PHE A 309 -0.29 8.46 8.05
CA PHE A 309 -0.65 8.60 6.65
C PHE A 309 -2.12 8.31 6.43
N GLY A 310 -2.72 8.97 5.45
CA GLY A 310 -4.07 8.62 5.01
C GLY A 310 -4.60 9.51 3.91
N TRP A 311 -5.86 9.26 3.57
CA TRP A 311 -6.57 9.93 2.49
C TRP A 311 -7.48 11.02 3.02
N ALA A 312 -7.36 12.22 2.46
CA ALA A 312 -8.20 13.37 2.79
C ALA A 312 -8.81 13.97 1.53
N LEU A 313 -10.00 14.58 1.65
CA LEU A 313 -10.64 15.25 0.51
C LEU A 313 -9.86 16.52 0.15
N ALA A 314 -9.43 16.61 -1.11
CA ALA A 314 -8.65 17.71 -1.66
C ALA A 314 -9.38 19.05 -1.56
N GLU A 315 -10.71 19.07 -1.65
CA GLU A 315 -11.51 20.30 -1.55
C GLU A 315 -11.37 21.02 -0.20
N TYR A 316 -10.88 20.35 0.84
CA TYR A 316 -10.63 20.97 2.13
C TYR A 316 -9.19 21.44 2.30
N ILE A 317 -8.27 21.04 1.41
CA ILE A 317 -6.83 21.28 1.51
C ILE A 317 -6.46 22.43 0.59
N GLU A 318 -5.97 23.53 1.16
CA GLU A 318 -5.62 24.74 0.43
C GLU A 318 -4.10 24.86 0.32
N LEU A 319 -3.56 24.66 -0.88
CA LEU A 319 -2.13 24.78 -1.14
C LEU A 319 -1.64 26.19 -0.78
N TYR A 320 -0.84 26.28 0.29
CA TYR A 320 -0.13 27.50 0.61
C TYR A 320 1.05 27.65 -0.36
N ARG A 321 0.90 28.55 -1.34
CA ARG A 321 2.01 28.97 -2.21
C ARG A 321 2.56 30.28 -1.68
N GLU A 322 3.78 30.25 -1.15
CA GLU A 322 4.56 31.47 -0.90
C GLU A 322 5.00 32.18 -2.17
#